data_AF-A0A7Y8JTK9-F1
#
_entry.id   AF-A0A7Y8JTK9-F1
#
_cell.length_a   1.000
_cell.length_b   1.000
_cell.length_c   1.000
_cell.angle_alpha   90.00
_cell.angle_beta   90.00
_cell.angle_gamma   90.00
#
_symmetry.space_group_name_H-M   'P 1'
#
loop_
_entity.id
_entity.type
_entity.pdbx_description
1 polymer ?
#
loop_
_entity_poly.entity_id
_entity_poly.type
_entity_poly.pdbx_seq_one_letter_code
_entity_poly.pdbx_strand_id
1 'polypeptide(L)' 'MSTKSDILNLLQREPLTVVQLCEHLAVTRNAIIVQLKQLESEGLVRRSKIRPPNTVGKPPVVFEAAPGS' A
#
# COMPACT_ATOMS: atom_id res chain seq x y z
N MET A 1 -15.66 9.94 2.83
CA MET A 1 -14.51 9.03 2.98
C MET A 1 -14.06 8.64 1.59
N SER A 2 -12.77 8.76 1.30
CA SER A 2 -12.21 8.41 -0.01
C SER A 2 -11.20 7.30 0.20
N THR A 3 -11.30 6.23 -0.59
CA THR A 3 -10.40 5.07 -0.53
C THR A 3 -8.92 5.47 -0.51
N LYS A 4 -8.57 6.60 -1.16
CA LYS A 4 -7.21 7.18 -1.14
C LYS A 4 -6.72 7.52 0.27
N SER A 5 -7.54 8.20 1.06
CA SER A 5 -7.22 8.62 2.42
C SER A 5 -7.16 7.43 3.37
N ASP A 6 -8.04 6.44 3.16
CA ASP A 6 -8.06 5.22 3.97
C ASP A 6 -6.80 4.37 3.73
N ILE A 7 -6.36 4.24 2.46
CA ILE A 7 -5.08 3.59 2.12
C ILE A 7 -3.91 4.31 2.81
N LEU A 8 -3.86 5.64 2.73
CA LEU A 8 -2.77 6.41 3.35
C LEU A 8 -2.73 6.22 4.88
N ASN A 9 -3.88 6.31 5.55
CA ASN A 9 -3.99 6.09 6.99
C ASN A 9 -3.51 4.69 7.41
N LEU A 10 -3.83 3.66 6.62
CA LEU A 10 -3.35 2.29 6.88
C LEU A 10 -1.83 2.19 6.71
N LEU A 11 -1.29 2.77 5.63
CA LEU A 11 0.14 2.76 5.32
C LEU A 11 1.00 3.62 6.26
N GLN A 12 0.41 4.63 6.91
CA GLN A 12 1.05 5.41 7.97
C GLN A 12 1.19 4.62 9.28
N ARG A 13 0.26 3.70 9.55
CA ARG A 13 0.30 2.85 10.75
C ARG A 13 1.31 1.72 10.58
N GLU A 14 1.26 1.05 9.44
CA GLU A 14 2.17 -0.05 9.13
C GLU A 14 2.36 -0.24 7.62
N PRO A 15 3.52 -0.75 7.17
CA PRO A 15 3.73 -1.11 5.77
C PRO A 15 2.85 -2.30 5.36
N LEU A 16 2.02 -2.13 4.32
CA LEU A 16 1.07 -3.16 3.85
C LEU A 16 1.28 -3.52 2.37
N THR A 17 0.92 -4.75 2.02
CA THR A 17 0.86 -5.21 0.63
C THR A 17 -0.48 -4.86 -0.03
N VAL A 18 -0.52 -4.91 -1.36
CA VAL A 18 -1.76 -4.73 -2.13
C VAL A 18 -2.86 -5.70 -1.67
N VAL A 19 -2.50 -6.95 -1.35
CA VAL A 19 -3.47 -7.96 -0.92
C VAL A 19 -4.09 -7.57 0.42
N GLN A 20 -3.26 -7.22 1.40
CA GLN A 20 -3.74 -6.76 2.71
C GLN A 20 -4.61 -5.51 2.57
N LEU A 21 -4.23 -4.54 1.72
CA LEU A 21 -5.06 -3.37 1.46
C LEU A 21 -6.42 -3.73 0.86
N CYS A 22 -6.49 -4.75 -0.01
CA CYS A 22 -7.76 -5.25 -0.53
C CYS A 22 -8.63 -5.87 0.58
N GLU A 23 -8.02 -6.64 1.49
CA GLU A 23 -8.70 -7.27 2.62
C GLU A 23 -9.22 -6.24 3.63
N HIS A 24 -8.39 -5.26 4.00
CA HIS A 24 -8.76 -4.21 4.96
C HIS A 24 -9.86 -3.27 4.44
N LEU A 25 -9.84 -2.95 3.16
CA LEU A 25 -10.76 -1.98 2.56
C LEU A 25 -11.92 -2.65 1.80
N ALA A 26 -11.95 -3.98 1.75
CA ALA A 26 -12.93 -4.78 0.99
C ALA A 26 -13.10 -4.31 -0.47
N VAL A 27 -12.00 -3.89 -1.11
CA VAL A 27 -11.99 -3.38 -2.49
C VAL A 27 -11.17 -4.28 -3.41
N THR A 28 -11.42 -4.15 -4.71
CA THR A 28 -10.71 -4.93 -5.72
C THR A 28 -9.25 -4.49 -5.84
N ARG A 29 -8.40 -5.45 -6.23
CA ARG A 29 -6.98 -5.22 -6.51
C ARG A 29 -6.74 -4.10 -7.51
N ASN A 30 -7.58 -3.99 -8.54
CA ASN A 30 -7.44 -2.95 -9.55
C ASN A 30 -7.69 -1.56 -8.95
N ALA A 31 -8.72 -1.41 -8.11
CA ALA A 31 -9.00 -0.17 -7.41
C ALA A 31 -7.80 0.26 -6.55
N ILE A 32 -7.25 -0.66 -5.74
CA ILE A 32 -6.05 -0.38 -4.94
C ILE A 32 -4.86 0.02 -5.81
N ILE A 33 -4.59 -0.68 -6.92
CA ILE A 33 -3.47 -0.36 -7.81
C ILE A 33 -3.59 1.05 -8.39
N VAL A 34 -4.79 1.44 -8.83
CA VAL A 34 -5.04 2.78 -9.36
C VAL A 34 -4.79 3.84 -8.28
N GLN A 35 -5.32 3.63 -7.07
CA GLN A 35 -5.13 4.57 -5.97
C GLN A 35 -3.65 4.66 -5.52
N LEU A 36 -2.95 3.53 -5.41
CA LEU A 36 -1.53 3.50 -5.06
C LEU A 36 -0.67 4.21 -6.09
N LYS A 37 -0.93 4.03 -7.40
CA LYS A 37 -0.22 4.77 -8.44
C LYS A 37 -0.41 6.27 -8.32
N GLN A 38 -1.63 6.71 -8.01
CA GLN A 38 -1.92 8.13 -7.82
C GLN A 38 -1.20 8.67 -6.58
N LEU A 39 -1.26 7.97 -5.44
CA LEU A 39 -0.52 8.33 -4.23
C LEU A 39 1.01 8.32 -4.44
N GLU A 40 1.54 7.38 -5.22
CA GLU A 40 2.97 7.28 -5.54
C GLU A 40 3.38 8.46 -6.44
N SER A 41 2.53 8.89 -7.37
CA SER A 41 2.77 10.08 -8.21
C SER A 41 2.69 11.39 -7.43
N GLU A 42 1.89 11.44 -6.38
CA GLU A 42 1.81 12.57 -5.44
C GLU A 42 2.94 12.55 -4.41
N GLY A 43 3.75 11.49 -4.37
CA GLY A 43 4.85 11.33 -3.40
C GLY A 43 4.38 10.99 -1.98
N LEU A 44 3.13 10.57 -1.79
CA LEU A 44 2.54 10.26 -0.48
C LEU A 44 2.79 8.83 -0.03
N VAL A 45 3.05 7.91 -0.97
CA VAL A 45 3.41 6.53 -0.65
C VAL A 45 4.64 6.14 -1.45
N ARG A 46 5.40 5.19 -0.92
CA ARG A 46 6.57 4.61 -1.57
C ARG A 46 6.56 3.10 -1.43
N ARG A 47 7.25 2.43 -2.34
CA ARG A 47 7.47 0.98 -2.25
C ARG A 47 8.54 0.73 -1.21
N SER A 48 8.17 0.00 -0.17
CA SER A 48 9.11 -0.38 0.85
C SER A 48 10.06 -1.45 0.33
N LYS A 49 11.34 -1.33 0.72
CA LYS A 49 12.34 -2.38 0.47
C LYS A 49 12.24 -3.52 1.49
N ILE A 50 11.30 -3.43 2.44
CA ILE A 50 11.04 -4.48 3.43
C ILE A 50 10.63 -5.75 2.68
N ARG A 51 11.50 -6.77 2.76
CA ARG A 51 11.13 -8.13 2.38
C ARG A 51 10.46 -8.77 3.60
N PRO A 52 9.20 -9.21 3.50
CA PRO A 52 8.63 -10.02 4.56
C PRO A 52 9.45 -11.31 4.71
N PRO A 53 9.90 -11.64 5.94
CA PRO A 53 10.59 -12.90 6.17
C PRO A 53 9.65 -14.07 5.81
N ASN A 54 10.19 -15.17 5.31
CA ASN A 54 9.46 -16.40 4.94
C ASN A 54 8.57 -16.40 3.67
N THR A 55 8.85 -15.57 2.65
CA THR A 55 8.19 -15.73 1.35
C THR A 55 8.98 -16.65 0.41
N VAL A 56 8.45 -17.85 0.14
CA VAL A 56 8.91 -18.72 -0.96
C VAL A 56 8.32 -18.21 -2.28
N GLY A 57 9.17 -17.72 -3.18
CA GLY A 57 8.77 -17.13 -4.47
C GLY A 57 9.10 -15.63 -4.59
N LYS A 58 8.42 -14.91 -5.49
CA LYS A 58 8.62 -13.46 -5.67
C LYS A 58 8.03 -12.73 -4.45
N PRO A 59 8.83 -11.99 -3.66
CA PRO A 59 8.32 -11.30 -2.49
C PRO A 59 7.25 -10.29 -2.91
N PRO A 60 6.14 -10.18 -2.14
CA PRO A 60 5.10 -9.22 -2.45
C PRO A 60 5.64 -7.80 -2.31
N VAL A 61 5.14 -6.90 -3.16
CA VAL A 61 5.49 -5.48 -3.08
C VAL A 61 4.78 -4.90 -1.86
N VAL A 62 5.57 -4.45 -0.89
CA VAL A 62 5.10 -3.74 0.30
C VAL A 62 5.10 -2.25 -0.01
N PHE A 63 4.05 -1.56 0.41
CA PHE A 63 3.94 -0.11 0.33
C PHE A 63 4.03 0.46 1.75
N GLU A 64 4.57 1.67 1.86
CA GLU A 64 4.62 2.43 3.11
C GLU A 64 4.29 3.90 2.80
N ALA A 65 3.79 4.63 3.79
CA ALA A 65 3.61 6.07 3.67
C ALA A 65 4.96 6.77 3.51
N ALA A 66 5.01 7.83 2.72
CA ALA A 66 6.21 8.63 2.56
C ALA A 66 6.46 9.44 3.85
N PRO A 67 7.73 9.59 4.29
CA PRO A 67 8.02 10.42 5.44
C PRO A 67 7.64 11.89 5.13
N GLY A 68 6.69 12.43 5.89
CA GLY A 68 6.20 13.82 5.73
C GLY A 68 4.78 13.96 5.16
N SER A 69 4.10 12.86 4.84
CA SER A 69 2.66 12.82 4.51
C SER A 69 1.78 12.66 5.72
#